data_AF-A0A956YR83-F1
#
_entry.id   AF-A0A956YR83-F1
#
_cell.length_a   1.000
_cell.length_b   1.000
_cell.length_c   1.000
_cell.angle_alpha   90.00
_cell.angle_beta   90.00
_cell.angle_gamma   90.00
#
_symmetry.space_group_name_H-M   'P 1'
#
loop_
_entity.id
_entity.type
_entity.pdbx_description
1 polymer ?
#
loop_
_entity_poly.entity_id
_entity_poly.type
_entity_poly.pdbx_seq_one_letter_code
_entity_poly.pdbx_strand_id
1 'polypeptide(L)'
;SLKMKPLILTNAIKLYENRPLVVELKKAGAVGFTFHIDSEQQRPHWKGKTEEELFELRQYYADMVHDVGGLFASFGMTVYPGNLHMVPDMVRWANKNIDRVHGLVLIGFRNAVMEGDFDYYANGQKVDLRTSYVADSDEESYLTSADIYAKIKEHFPHYETSAYMGGSQVHDKLTWLVSAQLGAKGTMYGSAGKKVMELFQVFHHLQHGTYVIYSPSNKIPKIAFVLGLLDKGVRQAHGQFWREVLRNPMRLFQPMYVQSIGIIQGPDLLEDGRVDMCESCPDMTVWDGKLVHSCRMDEWRLYGSYVQPQPHKVVEGELIEAAAIPVNGREPSPN
;
A
#
# COMPACT_ATOMS: atom_id res chain seq x y z
N SER A 1 17.60 13.81 17.22
CA SER A 1 17.01 12.88 16.25
C SER A 1 15.51 13.12 16.20
N LEU A 2 14.92 13.32 15.02
CA LEU A 2 13.48 13.57 14.82
C LEU A 2 12.60 12.34 15.09
N LYS A 3 13.18 11.19 15.50
CA LYS A 3 12.51 9.90 15.72
C LYS A 3 11.67 9.44 14.51
N MET A 4 11.99 9.90 13.31
CA MET A 4 11.33 9.49 12.06
C MET A 4 11.97 8.21 11.50
N LYS A 5 11.17 7.41 10.81
CA LYS A 5 11.60 6.20 10.07
C LYS A 5 11.52 6.48 8.57
N PRO A 6 12.59 6.97 7.91
CA PRO A 6 12.53 7.31 6.50
C PRO A 6 12.49 6.04 5.64
N LEU A 7 11.34 5.79 5.01
CA LEU A 7 11.15 4.75 4.00
C LEU A 7 11.12 5.41 2.61
N ILE A 8 11.86 4.86 1.65
CA ILE A 8 11.99 5.45 0.32
C ILE A 8 11.03 4.74 -0.65
N LEU A 9 10.05 5.48 -1.17
CA LEU A 9 9.24 5.05 -2.31
C LEU A 9 10.01 5.37 -3.60
N THR A 10 10.23 4.38 -4.46
CA THR A 10 11.12 4.54 -5.61
C THR A 10 10.72 3.69 -6.80
N ASN A 11 10.93 4.22 -8.00
CA ASN A 11 10.89 3.45 -9.25
C ASN A 11 12.20 2.68 -9.50
N ALA A 12 13.18 2.80 -8.60
CA ALA A 12 14.46 2.09 -8.60
C ALA A 12 15.44 2.41 -9.75
N ILE A 13 15.13 3.33 -10.67
CA ILE A 13 15.97 3.58 -11.87
C ILE A 13 17.41 3.95 -11.49
N LYS A 14 17.60 4.80 -10.48
CA LYS A 14 18.93 5.21 -9.99
C LYS A 14 19.65 4.18 -9.13
N LEU A 15 18.94 3.12 -8.72
CA LEU A 15 19.48 2.01 -7.93
C LEU A 15 19.96 0.85 -8.80
N TYR A 16 19.58 0.81 -10.09
CA TYR A 16 20.04 -0.21 -11.02
C TYR A 16 21.57 -0.22 -11.09
N GLU A 17 22.17 -1.36 -10.80
CA GLU A 17 23.63 -1.56 -10.74
C GLU A 17 24.37 -0.63 -9.76
N ASN A 18 23.64 -0.01 -8.81
CA ASN A 18 24.19 0.97 -7.87
C ASN A 18 23.95 0.56 -6.41
N ARG A 19 24.48 -0.61 -6.04
CA ARG A 19 24.49 -1.08 -4.65
C ARG A 19 25.14 -0.09 -3.67
N PRO A 20 26.23 0.65 -4.02
CA PRO A 20 26.81 1.67 -3.13
C PRO A 20 25.78 2.71 -2.65
N LEU A 21 24.89 3.17 -3.53
CA LEU A 21 23.84 4.12 -3.16
C LEU A 21 22.86 3.53 -2.11
N VAL A 22 22.50 2.25 -2.21
CA VAL A 22 21.68 1.57 -1.19
C VAL A 22 22.38 1.59 0.19
N VAL A 23 23.69 1.36 0.20
CA VAL A 23 24.51 1.39 1.43
C VAL A 23 24.60 2.82 1.99
N GLU A 24 24.77 3.82 1.13
CA GLU A 24 24.79 5.24 1.54
C GLU A 24 23.45 5.68 2.13
N LEU A 25 22.32 5.32 1.49
CA LEU A 25 20.99 5.63 1.98
C LEU A 25 20.71 4.96 3.34
N LYS A 26 21.13 3.70 3.52
CA LYS A 26 21.07 3.03 4.83
C LYS A 26 21.90 3.76 5.89
N LYS A 27 23.14 4.15 5.56
CA LYS A 27 24.01 4.92 6.47
C LYS A 27 23.41 6.28 6.83
N ALA A 28 22.69 6.90 5.89
CA ALA A 28 21.95 8.14 6.12
C ALA A 28 20.69 7.96 6.99
N GLY A 29 20.28 6.71 7.25
CA GLY A 29 19.18 6.39 8.17
C GLY A 29 17.93 5.80 7.51
N ALA A 30 17.96 5.51 6.20
CA ALA A 30 16.84 4.84 5.52
C ALA A 30 16.52 3.50 6.19
N VAL A 31 15.24 3.25 6.47
CA VAL A 31 14.77 1.99 7.07
C VAL A 31 14.44 0.93 6.01
N GLY A 32 14.34 1.33 4.75
CA GLY A 32 14.02 0.43 3.64
C GLY A 32 13.47 1.14 2.41
N PHE A 33 12.94 0.32 1.52
CA PHE A 33 12.42 0.73 0.21
C PHE A 33 11.04 0.12 -0.06
N THR A 34 10.19 0.90 -0.71
CA THR A 34 9.01 0.41 -1.43
C THR A 34 9.22 0.66 -2.90
N PHE A 35 9.38 -0.42 -3.67
CA PHE A 35 9.65 -0.38 -5.08
C PHE A 35 8.37 -0.38 -5.88
N HIS A 36 8.12 0.65 -6.69
CA HIS A 36 7.06 0.64 -7.70
C HIS A 36 7.67 0.32 -9.05
N ILE A 37 7.49 -0.91 -9.49
CA ILE A 37 7.96 -1.44 -10.77
C ILE A 37 6.72 -1.98 -11.45
N ASP A 38 6.39 -1.45 -12.62
CA ASP A 38 5.12 -1.71 -13.30
C ASP A 38 5.33 -1.74 -14.82
N SER A 39 4.56 -2.57 -15.52
CA SER A 39 4.67 -2.81 -16.97
C SER A 39 4.34 -1.58 -17.83
N GLU A 40 3.55 -0.64 -17.32
CA GLU A 40 3.22 0.60 -18.04
C GLU A 40 4.33 1.67 -17.93
N GLN A 41 5.30 1.48 -17.02
CA GLN A 41 6.39 2.43 -16.86
C GLN A 41 7.38 2.37 -18.03
N GLN A 42 7.76 3.54 -18.54
CA GLN A 42 8.86 3.66 -19.50
C GLN A 42 10.21 3.47 -18.78
N ARG A 43 10.70 2.23 -18.74
CA ARG A 43 11.95 1.87 -18.06
C ARG A 43 13.05 1.48 -19.06
N PRO A 44 14.26 2.05 -18.97
CA PRO A 44 15.40 1.60 -19.78
C PRO A 44 15.60 0.10 -19.63
N HIS A 45 15.83 -0.61 -20.75
CA HIS A 45 15.99 -2.08 -20.83
C HIS A 45 14.76 -2.94 -20.51
N TRP A 46 13.69 -2.36 -19.96
CA TRP A 46 12.47 -3.07 -19.54
C TRP A 46 11.20 -2.59 -20.25
N LYS A 47 11.36 -1.82 -21.33
CA LYS A 47 10.22 -1.28 -22.10
C LYS A 47 9.43 -2.40 -22.77
N GLY A 48 8.10 -2.37 -22.60
CA GLY A 48 7.17 -3.34 -23.20
C GLY A 48 7.22 -4.73 -22.56
N LYS A 49 7.85 -4.86 -21.40
CA LYS A 49 7.92 -6.11 -20.64
C LYS A 49 6.61 -6.35 -19.88
N THR A 50 6.18 -7.60 -19.83
CA THR A 50 5.01 -8.00 -19.04
C THR A 50 5.31 -7.95 -17.55
N GLU A 51 4.25 -8.02 -16.73
CA GLU A 51 4.40 -8.16 -15.28
C GLU A 51 5.22 -9.39 -14.86
N GLU A 52 5.12 -10.47 -15.62
CA GLU A 52 5.89 -11.70 -15.38
C GLU A 52 7.39 -11.49 -15.66
N GLU A 53 7.72 -10.86 -16.79
CA GLU A 53 9.11 -10.56 -17.13
C GLU A 53 9.74 -9.60 -16.10
N LEU A 54 8.95 -8.68 -15.56
CA LEU A 54 9.40 -7.77 -14.50
C LEU A 54 9.71 -8.48 -13.16
N PHE A 55 9.32 -9.74 -12.96
CA PHE A 55 9.75 -10.50 -11.77
C PHE A 55 11.27 -10.68 -11.70
N GLU A 56 11.96 -10.78 -12.84
CA GLU A 56 13.42 -10.83 -12.87
C GLU A 56 14.01 -9.56 -12.23
N LEU A 57 13.49 -8.40 -12.63
CA LEU A 57 13.93 -7.13 -12.09
C LEU A 57 13.56 -6.95 -10.61
N ARG A 58 12.34 -7.35 -10.22
CA ARG A 58 11.92 -7.31 -8.81
C ARG A 58 12.82 -8.18 -7.95
N GLN A 59 13.18 -9.38 -8.44
CA GLN A 59 14.12 -10.27 -7.77
C GLN A 59 15.49 -9.60 -7.60
N TYR A 60 16.01 -8.96 -8.66
CA TYR A 60 17.28 -8.23 -8.60
C TYR A 60 17.31 -7.20 -7.46
N TYR A 61 16.27 -6.37 -7.33
CA TYR A 61 16.21 -5.39 -6.23
C TYR A 61 15.98 -6.03 -4.87
N ALA A 62 15.18 -7.10 -4.78
CA ALA A 62 14.96 -7.82 -3.54
C ALA A 62 16.28 -8.42 -3.01
N ASP A 63 17.10 -8.97 -3.91
CA ASP A 63 18.40 -9.56 -3.60
C ASP A 63 19.39 -8.48 -3.17
N MET A 64 19.48 -7.38 -3.92
CA MET A 64 20.37 -6.26 -3.58
C MET A 64 20.07 -5.68 -2.18
N VAL A 65 18.79 -5.45 -1.84
CA VAL A 65 18.41 -4.94 -0.52
C VAL A 65 18.68 -5.98 0.57
N HIS A 66 18.39 -7.25 0.31
CA HIS A 66 18.66 -8.35 1.23
C HIS A 66 20.17 -8.48 1.54
N ASP A 67 21.01 -8.39 0.51
CA ASP A 67 22.47 -8.50 0.62
C ASP A 67 23.10 -7.31 1.37
N VAL A 68 22.46 -6.13 1.35
CA VAL A 68 22.85 -5.01 2.21
C VAL A 68 22.39 -5.24 3.66
N GLY A 69 21.26 -5.94 3.83
CA GLY A 69 20.70 -6.37 5.11
C GLY A 69 20.15 -5.23 5.97
N GLY A 70 19.32 -5.56 6.96
CA GLY A 70 18.78 -4.57 7.91
C GLY A 70 17.92 -3.47 7.28
N LEU A 71 17.28 -3.77 6.15
CA LEU A 71 16.42 -2.86 5.40
C LEU A 71 15.11 -3.58 5.08
N PHE A 72 14.00 -2.87 5.24
CA PHE A 72 12.70 -3.31 4.75
C PHE A 72 12.64 -3.24 3.22
N ALA A 73 11.96 -4.19 2.59
CA ALA A 73 11.72 -4.19 1.15
C ALA A 73 10.28 -4.57 0.85
N SER A 74 9.56 -3.68 0.17
CA SER A 74 8.22 -3.94 -0.35
C SER A 74 8.14 -3.64 -1.85
N PHE A 75 7.21 -4.30 -2.53
CA PHE A 75 7.00 -4.15 -3.97
C PHE A 75 5.55 -3.81 -4.27
N GLY A 76 5.38 -2.73 -5.03
CA GLY A 76 4.10 -2.21 -5.49
C GLY A 76 3.78 -2.67 -6.91
N MET A 77 2.51 -2.91 -7.20
CA MET A 77 1.95 -3.13 -8.54
C MET A 77 0.64 -2.36 -8.67
N THR A 78 0.47 -1.63 -9.77
CA THR A 78 -0.84 -1.05 -10.11
C THR A 78 -1.69 -2.15 -10.72
N VAL A 79 -2.93 -2.27 -10.25
CA VAL A 79 -3.86 -3.30 -10.69
C VAL A 79 -4.96 -2.68 -11.54
N TYR A 80 -4.97 -3.06 -12.80
CA TYR A 80 -5.96 -2.71 -13.80
C TYR A 80 -6.88 -3.90 -14.02
N PRO A 81 -8.09 -3.71 -14.56
CA PRO A 81 -8.93 -4.82 -15.00
C PRO A 81 -8.18 -5.80 -15.92
N GLY A 82 -7.36 -5.28 -16.85
CA GLY A 82 -6.58 -6.07 -17.79
C GLY A 82 -5.50 -6.95 -17.14
N ASN A 83 -4.95 -6.57 -15.98
CA ASN A 83 -3.87 -7.31 -15.33
C ASN A 83 -4.25 -7.97 -13.98
N LEU A 84 -5.53 -7.91 -13.56
CA LEU A 84 -6.01 -8.52 -12.30
C LEU A 84 -5.62 -10.01 -12.18
N HIS A 85 -5.60 -10.72 -13.31
CA HIS A 85 -5.19 -12.13 -13.37
C HIS A 85 -3.74 -12.39 -12.95
N MET A 86 -2.87 -11.37 -12.96
CA MET A 86 -1.47 -11.44 -12.54
C MET A 86 -1.27 -11.27 -11.02
N VAL A 87 -2.27 -10.77 -10.30
CA VAL A 87 -2.20 -10.56 -8.83
C VAL A 87 -1.76 -11.84 -8.10
N PRO A 88 -2.32 -13.04 -8.39
CA PRO A 88 -1.87 -14.26 -7.74
C PRO A 88 -0.40 -14.62 -8.01
N ASP A 89 0.15 -14.27 -9.18
CA ASP A 89 1.57 -14.50 -9.51
C ASP A 89 2.50 -13.58 -8.73
N MET A 90 2.13 -12.31 -8.57
CA MET A 90 2.86 -11.38 -7.70
C MET A 90 2.90 -11.89 -6.25
N VAL A 91 1.77 -12.40 -5.74
CA VAL A 91 1.69 -13.01 -4.40
C VAL A 91 2.52 -14.29 -4.31
N ARG A 92 2.51 -15.16 -5.33
CA ARG A 92 3.39 -16.35 -5.38
C ARG A 92 4.87 -15.97 -5.32
N TRP A 93 5.27 -14.98 -6.12
CA TRP A 93 6.64 -14.48 -6.14
C TRP A 93 7.07 -13.92 -4.78
N ALA A 94 6.21 -13.12 -4.14
CA ALA A 94 6.49 -12.58 -2.81
C ALA A 94 6.57 -13.67 -1.74
N ASN A 95 5.64 -14.63 -1.73
CA ASN A 95 5.64 -15.76 -0.78
C ASN A 95 6.92 -16.61 -0.93
N LYS A 96 7.38 -16.85 -2.16
CA LYS A 96 8.65 -17.56 -2.43
C LYS A 96 9.86 -16.82 -1.86
N ASN A 97 9.77 -15.48 -1.82
CA ASN A 97 10.80 -14.56 -1.35
C ASN A 97 10.50 -13.99 0.04
N ILE A 98 9.74 -14.68 0.89
CA ILE A 98 9.34 -14.17 2.20
C ILE A 98 10.53 -13.84 3.14
N ASP A 99 11.71 -14.40 2.87
CA ASP A 99 12.96 -14.11 3.59
C ASP A 99 13.59 -12.73 3.25
N ARG A 100 13.11 -12.08 2.18
CA ARG A 100 13.63 -10.80 1.66
C ARG A 100 12.55 -9.77 1.34
N VAL A 101 11.41 -10.19 0.80
CA VAL A 101 10.24 -9.36 0.51
C VAL A 101 9.35 -9.31 1.75
N HIS A 102 9.35 -8.16 2.41
CA HIS A 102 8.61 -7.92 3.65
C HIS A 102 7.13 -7.64 3.38
N GLY A 103 6.80 -7.08 2.21
CA GLY A 103 5.41 -6.91 1.84
C GLY A 103 5.14 -6.54 0.39
N LEU A 104 3.86 -6.58 0.04
CA LEU A 104 3.32 -6.15 -1.24
C LEU A 104 2.37 -4.97 -1.03
N VAL A 105 2.31 -4.10 -2.04
CA VAL A 105 1.31 -3.05 -2.14
C VAL A 105 0.61 -3.21 -3.50
N LEU A 106 -0.70 -3.44 -3.48
CA LEU A 106 -1.51 -3.59 -4.69
C LEU A 106 -2.47 -2.41 -4.74
N ILE A 107 -2.33 -1.57 -5.76
CA ILE A 107 -3.11 -0.33 -5.87
C ILE A 107 -4.08 -0.51 -7.02
N GLY A 108 -5.39 -0.54 -6.73
CA GLY A 108 -6.41 -0.55 -7.77
C GLY A 108 -6.37 0.76 -8.55
N PHE A 109 -6.26 0.66 -9.87
CA PHE A 109 -6.25 1.82 -10.74
C PHE A 109 -7.59 2.57 -10.71
N ARG A 110 -7.50 3.90 -10.62
CA ARG A 110 -8.62 4.85 -10.65
C ARG A 110 -8.15 6.12 -11.31
N ASN A 111 -8.93 6.58 -12.29
CA ASN A 111 -8.72 7.87 -12.93
C ASN A 111 -9.70 8.92 -12.41
N ALA A 112 -9.24 10.16 -12.35
CA ALA A 112 -10.15 11.30 -12.43
C ALA A 112 -10.51 11.48 -13.91
N VAL A 113 -11.80 11.32 -14.23
CA VAL A 113 -12.31 11.30 -15.60
C VAL A 113 -12.30 12.71 -16.20
N MET A 114 -11.64 12.94 -17.34
CA MET A 114 -11.66 14.26 -17.98
C MET A 114 -12.90 14.53 -18.82
N GLU A 115 -13.56 13.49 -19.33
CA GLU A 115 -14.68 13.65 -20.24
C GLU A 115 -16.05 13.68 -19.55
N GLY A 116 -16.89 14.61 -20.02
CA GLY A 116 -18.33 14.38 -20.19
C GLY A 116 -19.28 15.10 -19.24
N ASP A 117 -18.97 15.18 -17.94
CA ASP A 117 -19.98 15.61 -16.96
C ASP A 117 -19.47 16.59 -15.89
N PHE A 118 -18.18 16.97 -15.87
CA PHE A 118 -17.62 17.84 -14.83
C PHE A 118 -16.82 19.03 -15.37
N ASP A 119 -16.96 20.17 -14.71
CA ASP A 119 -16.04 21.29 -14.78
C ASP A 119 -15.10 21.29 -13.56
N TYR A 120 -13.82 21.55 -13.78
CA TYR A 120 -12.82 21.51 -12.72
C TYR A 120 -12.42 22.89 -12.24
N TYR A 121 -12.41 23.09 -10.93
CA TYR A 121 -12.08 24.38 -10.32
C TYR A 121 -10.96 24.23 -9.29
N ALA A 122 -10.08 25.22 -9.22
CA ALA A 122 -9.12 25.38 -8.13
C ALA A 122 -9.16 26.84 -7.67
N ASN A 123 -9.28 27.06 -6.36
CA ASN A 123 -9.43 28.40 -5.78
C ASN A 123 -10.52 29.25 -6.46
N GLY A 124 -11.65 28.64 -6.83
CA GLY A 124 -12.77 29.31 -7.50
C GLY A 124 -12.53 29.64 -8.99
N GLN A 125 -11.41 29.25 -9.57
CA GLN A 125 -11.11 29.45 -11.00
C GLN A 125 -11.20 28.13 -11.76
N LYS A 126 -11.84 28.14 -12.92
CA LYS A 126 -11.90 26.97 -13.80
C LYS A 126 -10.49 26.64 -14.30
N VAL A 127 -10.10 25.37 -14.19
CA VAL A 127 -8.78 24.87 -14.60
C VAL A 127 -8.90 23.80 -15.67
N ASP A 128 -7.91 23.79 -16.56
CA ASP A 128 -7.63 22.67 -17.46
C ASP A 128 -6.79 21.65 -16.68
N LEU A 129 -7.37 20.50 -16.36
CA LEU A 129 -6.76 19.47 -15.52
C LEU A 129 -5.56 18.84 -16.25
N ARG A 130 -4.37 18.97 -15.65
CA ARG A 130 -3.08 18.47 -16.19
C ARG A 130 -2.34 17.66 -15.14
N THR A 131 -3.06 16.81 -14.43
CA THR A 131 -2.48 15.94 -13.39
C THR A 131 -2.14 14.57 -13.96
N SER A 132 -1.24 13.84 -13.30
CA SER A 132 -0.73 12.56 -13.80
C SER A 132 -1.71 11.38 -13.73
N TYR A 133 -2.87 11.55 -13.09
CA TYR A 133 -3.91 10.52 -12.88
C TYR A 133 -5.22 10.84 -13.63
N VAL A 134 -5.15 11.79 -14.55
CA VAL A 134 -6.19 12.06 -15.52
C VAL A 134 -6.17 10.98 -16.59
N ALA A 135 -7.34 10.47 -16.95
CA ALA A 135 -7.49 9.67 -18.16
C ALA A 135 -8.72 10.09 -18.97
N ASP A 136 -8.68 9.67 -20.23
CA ASP A 136 -9.69 9.97 -21.24
C ASP A 136 -11.01 9.22 -20.98
N SER A 137 -10.99 8.08 -20.26
CA SER A 137 -12.20 7.31 -19.92
C SER A 137 -12.16 6.63 -18.54
N ASP A 138 -13.35 6.23 -18.06
CA ASP A 138 -13.59 5.48 -16.83
C ASP A 138 -13.66 3.95 -17.04
N GLU A 139 -13.54 3.47 -18.28
CA GLU A 139 -13.73 2.06 -18.65
C GLU A 139 -12.80 1.10 -17.86
N GLU A 140 -11.65 1.59 -17.40
CA GLU A 140 -10.69 0.82 -16.61
C GLU A 140 -10.78 1.05 -15.09
N SER A 141 -11.68 1.94 -14.65
CA SER A 141 -11.78 2.43 -13.26
C SER A 141 -12.89 1.76 -12.45
N TYR A 142 -13.29 0.53 -12.76
CA TYR A 142 -14.31 -0.19 -11.98
C TYR A 142 -13.72 -1.12 -10.90
N LEU A 143 -12.46 -1.54 -11.01
CA LEU A 143 -11.86 -2.53 -10.11
C LEU A 143 -11.81 -2.07 -8.64
N THR A 144 -12.48 -2.76 -7.73
CA THR A 144 -12.44 -2.43 -6.30
C THR A 144 -11.34 -3.18 -5.55
N SER A 145 -10.97 -2.68 -4.37
CA SER A 145 -10.08 -3.37 -3.42
C SER A 145 -10.65 -4.74 -3.00
N ALA A 146 -11.97 -4.87 -2.96
CA ALA A 146 -12.68 -6.11 -2.70
C ALA A 146 -12.47 -7.14 -3.83
N ASP A 147 -12.40 -6.70 -5.09
CA ASP A 147 -12.12 -7.58 -6.23
C ASP A 147 -10.68 -8.11 -6.18
N ILE A 148 -9.71 -7.23 -5.86
CA ILE A 148 -8.31 -7.64 -5.65
C ILE A 148 -8.22 -8.63 -4.47
N TYR A 149 -8.90 -8.33 -3.36
CA TYR A 149 -8.97 -9.23 -2.20
C TYR A 149 -9.55 -10.60 -2.59
N ALA A 150 -10.66 -10.62 -3.31
CA ALA A 150 -11.32 -11.85 -3.75
C ALA A 150 -10.40 -12.67 -4.67
N LYS A 151 -9.70 -12.00 -5.59
CA LYS A 151 -8.73 -12.65 -6.49
C LYS A 151 -7.58 -13.30 -5.74
N ILE A 152 -7.05 -12.67 -4.68
CA ILE A 152 -6.04 -13.30 -3.82
C ILE A 152 -6.66 -14.50 -3.08
N LYS A 153 -7.83 -14.32 -2.46
CA LYS A 153 -8.50 -15.35 -1.67
C LYS A 153 -8.83 -16.61 -2.48
N GLU A 154 -9.19 -16.45 -3.75
CA GLU A 154 -9.45 -17.53 -4.69
C GLU A 154 -8.26 -18.50 -4.81
N HIS A 155 -7.04 -17.98 -4.90
CA HIS A 155 -5.82 -18.78 -5.05
C HIS A 155 -5.15 -19.13 -3.72
N PHE A 156 -5.41 -18.34 -2.68
CA PHE A 156 -4.81 -18.50 -1.35
C PHE A 156 -5.89 -18.49 -0.28
N PRO A 157 -6.60 -19.61 -0.03
CA PRO A 157 -7.71 -19.64 0.93
C PRO A 157 -7.32 -19.25 2.38
N HIS A 158 -6.03 -19.34 2.69
CA HIS A 158 -5.44 -18.98 3.98
C HIS A 158 -5.15 -17.48 4.14
N TYR A 159 -5.17 -16.71 3.05
CA TYR A 159 -5.01 -15.27 3.04
C TYR A 159 -6.18 -14.62 3.78
N GLU A 160 -5.92 -13.72 4.71
CA GLU A 160 -6.96 -12.96 5.39
C GLU A 160 -6.45 -11.59 5.82
N THR A 161 -7.35 -10.63 5.93
CA THR A 161 -7.02 -9.25 6.34
C THR A 161 -7.21 -9.07 7.85
N SER A 162 -6.44 -8.14 8.41
CA SER A 162 -6.43 -7.87 9.85
C SER A 162 -6.94 -6.48 10.20
N ALA A 163 -6.94 -5.56 9.23
CA ALA A 163 -7.41 -4.19 9.37
C ALA A 163 -7.90 -3.65 8.02
N TYR A 164 -8.77 -2.65 8.08
CA TYR A 164 -9.25 -1.91 6.92
C TYR A 164 -9.40 -0.42 7.24
N MET A 165 -9.54 0.40 6.20
CA MET A 165 -9.88 1.83 6.31
C MET A 165 -11.08 2.13 5.40
N GLY A 166 -11.97 3.01 5.89
CA GLY A 166 -13.15 3.49 5.17
C GLY A 166 -12.85 4.63 4.19
N GLY A 167 -13.87 5.02 3.42
CA GLY A 167 -13.87 6.27 2.67
C GLY A 167 -14.22 7.49 3.53
N SER A 168 -13.75 8.66 3.12
CA SER A 168 -14.04 9.96 3.72
C SER A 168 -15.49 10.42 3.48
N GLN A 169 -16.11 9.95 2.41
CA GLN A 169 -17.49 10.24 2.00
C GLN A 169 -18.32 8.94 2.03
N VAL A 170 -17.73 7.83 1.56
CA VAL A 170 -18.37 6.51 1.53
C VAL A 170 -17.73 5.62 2.60
N HIS A 171 -18.22 5.71 3.83
CA HIS A 171 -17.55 5.11 5.01
C HIS A 171 -17.47 3.57 4.98
N ASP A 172 -18.36 2.89 4.27
CA ASP A 172 -18.35 1.43 4.11
C ASP A 172 -17.47 0.94 2.95
N LYS A 173 -16.95 1.85 2.12
CA LYS A 173 -15.97 1.53 1.09
C LYS A 173 -14.62 1.15 1.71
N LEU A 174 -14.08 0.03 1.25
CA LEU A 174 -12.76 -0.45 1.66
C LEU A 174 -11.67 0.29 0.88
N THR A 175 -11.16 1.38 1.44
CA THR A 175 -10.09 2.16 0.79
C THR A 175 -8.71 1.55 1.04
N TRP A 176 -8.53 0.90 2.17
CA TRP A 176 -7.33 0.14 2.49
C TRP A 176 -7.69 -1.20 3.10
N LEU A 177 -6.96 -2.25 2.72
CA LEU A 177 -6.98 -3.55 3.37
C LEU A 177 -5.55 -3.94 3.70
N VAL A 178 -5.30 -4.34 4.95
CA VAL A 178 -3.97 -4.73 5.41
C VAL A 178 -4.01 -6.14 5.98
N SER A 179 -3.18 -7.00 5.41
CA SER A 179 -2.96 -8.37 5.88
C SER A 179 -1.57 -8.53 6.49
N ALA A 180 -1.44 -9.53 7.35
CA ALA A 180 -0.17 -9.99 7.90
C ALA A 180 -0.12 -11.51 7.77
N GLN A 181 0.37 -12.00 6.62
CA GLN A 181 0.48 -13.42 6.35
C GLN A 181 1.62 -14.03 7.17
N LEU A 182 1.46 -15.27 7.61
CA LEU A 182 2.41 -16.02 8.41
C LEU A 182 2.92 -17.22 7.61
N GLY A 183 4.24 -17.33 7.47
CA GLY A 183 4.84 -18.33 6.59
C GLY A 183 6.29 -18.65 6.91
N ALA A 184 6.81 -19.64 6.20
CA ALA A 184 8.22 -19.97 6.10
C ALA A 184 8.60 -20.03 4.62
N LYS A 185 9.89 -20.15 4.31
CA LYS A 185 10.35 -20.26 2.93
C LYS A 185 9.70 -21.48 2.25
N GLY A 186 8.93 -21.19 1.19
CA GLY A 186 8.22 -22.19 0.39
C GLY A 186 6.86 -22.64 0.93
N THR A 187 6.38 -22.11 2.06
CA THR A 187 5.07 -22.51 2.62
C THR A 187 4.43 -21.39 3.44
N MET A 188 3.18 -21.06 3.11
CA MET A 188 2.35 -20.14 3.88
C MET A 188 1.37 -20.91 4.76
N TYR A 189 1.21 -20.48 6.01
CA TYR A 189 0.41 -21.19 7.01
C TYR A 189 -0.95 -20.55 7.26
N GLY A 190 -1.06 -19.24 7.10
CA GLY A 190 -2.26 -18.48 7.41
C GLY A 190 -1.98 -16.99 7.51
N SER A 191 -2.90 -16.25 8.12
CA SER A 191 -2.74 -14.81 8.35
C SER A 191 -3.10 -14.49 9.80
N ALA A 192 -2.43 -13.49 10.38
CA ALA A 192 -2.84 -12.96 11.68
C ALA A 192 -4.18 -12.22 11.51
N GLY A 193 -5.13 -12.49 12.40
CA GLY A 193 -6.40 -11.76 12.42
C GLY A 193 -6.36 -10.49 13.28
N LYS A 194 -7.49 -9.78 13.27
CA LYS A 194 -7.66 -8.45 13.87
C LYS A 194 -7.29 -8.38 15.35
N LYS A 195 -7.59 -9.41 16.16
CA LYS A 195 -7.36 -9.38 17.62
C LYS A 195 -5.87 -9.39 17.95
N VAL A 196 -5.08 -10.16 17.22
CA VAL A 196 -3.63 -10.21 17.43
C VAL A 196 -2.97 -8.95 16.90
N MET A 197 -3.42 -8.44 15.75
CA MET A 197 -2.91 -7.17 15.22
C MET A 197 -3.19 -6.01 16.19
N GLU A 198 -4.42 -5.91 16.69
CA GLU A 198 -4.82 -4.91 17.69
C GLU A 198 -3.97 -5.03 18.97
N LEU A 199 -3.87 -6.22 19.56
CA LEU A 199 -3.08 -6.45 20.76
C LEU A 199 -1.61 -6.06 20.56
N PHE A 200 -1.02 -6.45 19.41
CA PHE A 200 0.37 -6.12 19.08
C PHE A 200 0.58 -4.61 18.97
N GLN A 201 -0.28 -3.91 18.25
CA GLN A 201 -0.19 -2.47 18.06
C GLN A 201 -0.43 -1.70 19.37
N VAL A 202 -1.43 -2.08 20.16
CA VAL A 202 -1.73 -1.47 21.47
C VAL A 202 -0.57 -1.69 22.44
N PHE A 203 -0.05 -2.91 22.55
CA PHE A 203 1.05 -3.20 23.46
C PHE A 203 2.31 -2.43 23.08
N HIS A 204 2.66 -2.40 21.80
CA HIS A 204 3.79 -1.61 21.32
C HIS A 204 3.58 -0.11 21.59
N HIS A 205 2.36 0.40 21.39
CA HIS A 205 2.02 1.79 21.68
C HIS A 205 2.14 2.10 23.18
N LEU A 206 1.69 1.22 24.06
CA LEU A 206 1.83 1.39 25.51
C LEU A 206 3.30 1.39 25.97
N GLN A 207 4.16 0.59 25.34
CA GLN A 207 5.57 0.50 25.71
C GLN A 207 6.44 1.60 25.10
N HIS A 208 6.13 2.04 23.88
CA HIS A 208 7.02 2.89 23.07
C HIS A 208 6.38 4.22 22.64
N GLY A 209 5.09 4.44 22.92
CA GLY A 209 4.33 5.61 22.47
C GLY A 209 4.16 5.70 20.95
N THR A 210 4.35 4.60 20.21
CA THR A 210 4.35 4.57 18.74
C THR A 210 3.67 3.31 18.22
N TYR A 211 3.20 3.34 16.98
CA TYR A 211 2.68 2.16 16.27
C TYR A 211 3.75 1.53 15.38
N VAL A 212 3.69 0.21 15.20
CA VAL A 212 4.64 -0.52 14.36
C VAL A 212 4.25 -0.37 12.90
N ILE A 213 5.18 0.19 12.14
CA ILE A 213 5.15 0.22 10.68
C ILE A 213 6.57 0.02 10.15
N TYR A 214 6.69 -0.61 8.98
CA TYR A 214 7.94 -0.85 8.24
C TYR A 214 9.09 -1.40 9.09
N SER A 215 8.90 -2.60 9.65
CA SER A 215 9.95 -3.27 10.42
C SER A 215 11.06 -3.82 9.50
N PRO A 216 12.34 -3.48 9.71
CA PRO A 216 13.46 -4.04 8.92
C PRO A 216 13.69 -5.55 9.09
N SER A 217 13.00 -6.16 10.06
CA SER A 217 12.94 -7.61 10.20
C SER A 217 11.49 -8.04 10.21
N ASN A 218 11.17 -9.02 9.37
CA ASN A 218 9.89 -9.70 9.35
C ASN A 218 9.93 -11.09 10.00
N LYS A 219 11.04 -11.47 10.64
CA LYS A 219 11.12 -12.73 11.39
C LYS A 219 10.28 -12.65 12.65
N ILE A 220 9.50 -13.69 12.90
CA ILE A 220 8.67 -13.81 14.11
C ILE A 220 9.12 -15.03 14.94
N PRO A 221 9.14 -14.92 16.28
CA PRO A 221 9.44 -16.06 17.11
C PRO A 221 8.27 -17.04 17.12
N LYS A 222 8.53 -18.35 17.15
CA LYS A 222 7.49 -19.40 17.13
C LYS A 222 6.54 -19.34 18.34
N ILE A 223 6.99 -18.74 19.45
CA ILE A 223 6.13 -18.47 20.63
C ILE A 223 4.94 -17.56 20.29
N ALA A 224 5.00 -16.78 19.20
CA ALA A 224 3.88 -16.00 18.71
C ALA A 224 2.62 -16.87 18.43
N PHE A 225 2.78 -18.17 18.18
CA PHE A 225 1.64 -19.08 18.02
C PHE A 225 0.80 -19.28 19.29
N VAL A 226 1.32 -18.95 20.49
CA VAL A 226 0.52 -18.92 21.72
C VAL A 226 -0.65 -17.94 21.58
N LEU A 227 -0.49 -16.89 20.77
CA LEU A 227 -1.56 -15.93 20.46
C LEU A 227 -2.70 -16.55 19.63
N GLY A 228 -2.55 -17.78 19.12
CA GLY A 228 -3.63 -18.57 18.53
C GLY A 228 -4.77 -18.88 19.52
N LEU A 229 -4.54 -18.73 20.83
CA LEU A 229 -5.62 -18.77 21.81
C LEU A 229 -6.62 -17.61 21.62
N LEU A 230 -6.13 -16.45 21.19
CA LEU A 230 -6.92 -15.22 21.04
C LEU A 230 -7.42 -15.01 19.60
N ASP A 231 -6.71 -15.54 18.61
CA ASP A 231 -6.98 -15.29 17.20
C ASP A 231 -7.10 -16.56 16.36
N LYS A 232 -8.19 -16.65 15.58
CA LYS A 232 -8.50 -17.83 14.76
C LYS A 232 -7.50 -18.01 13.61
N GLY A 233 -7.04 -16.93 12.99
CA GLY A 233 -6.07 -16.98 11.89
C GLY A 233 -4.72 -17.51 12.36
N VAL A 234 -4.23 -17.01 13.50
CA VAL A 234 -3.01 -17.52 14.15
C VAL A 234 -3.18 -18.98 14.58
N ARG A 235 -4.34 -19.38 15.10
CA ARG A 235 -4.64 -20.77 15.47
C ARG A 235 -4.58 -21.72 14.27
N GLN A 236 -5.15 -21.31 13.14
CA GLN A 236 -5.10 -22.08 11.90
C GLN A 236 -3.66 -22.19 11.40
N ALA A 237 -2.91 -21.08 11.38
CA ALA A 237 -1.50 -21.07 11.00
C ALA A 237 -0.66 -22.00 11.89
N HIS A 238 -0.88 -21.96 13.20
CA HIS A 238 -0.22 -22.86 14.16
C HIS A 238 -0.50 -24.34 13.86
N GLY A 239 -1.76 -24.68 13.58
CA GLY A 239 -2.15 -26.05 13.23
C GLY A 239 -1.57 -26.53 11.90
N GLN A 240 -1.42 -25.63 10.91
CA GLN A 240 -0.76 -25.96 9.63
C GLN A 240 0.75 -26.12 9.81
N PHE A 241 1.39 -25.25 10.59
CA PHE A 241 2.80 -25.35 10.92
C PHE A 241 3.14 -26.70 11.56
N TRP A 242 2.41 -27.13 12.58
CA TRP A 242 2.66 -28.44 13.21
C TRP A 242 2.39 -29.63 12.28
N ARG A 243 1.35 -29.54 11.44
CA ARG A 243 1.12 -30.56 10.40
C ARG A 243 2.29 -30.69 9.44
N GLU A 244 2.95 -29.58 9.11
CA GLU A 244 4.15 -29.62 8.29
C GLU A 244 5.37 -30.16 9.06
N VAL A 245 5.57 -29.76 10.31
CA VAL A 245 6.66 -30.28 11.16
C VAL A 245 6.55 -31.80 11.34
N LEU A 246 5.32 -32.34 11.48
CA LEU A 246 5.09 -33.78 11.53
C LEU A 246 5.52 -34.51 10.24
N ARG A 247 5.42 -33.86 9.08
CA ARG A 247 5.86 -34.42 7.79
C ARG A 247 7.35 -34.21 7.53
N ASN A 248 7.91 -33.11 8.02
CA ASN A 248 9.32 -32.76 7.88
C ASN A 248 9.82 -32.05 9.16
N PRO A 249 10.40 -32.80 10.11
CA PRO A 249 10.86 -32.25 11.39
C PRO A 249 11.90 -31.13 11.27
N MET A 250 12.66 -31.08 10.17
CA MET A 250 13.63 -30.01 9.92
C MET A 250 12.99 -28.63 9.80
N ARG A 251 11.69 -28.55 9.52
CA ARG A 251 10.93 -27.28 9.50
C ARG A 251 10.93 -26.57 10.86
N LEU A 252 11.12 -27.29 11.97
CA LEU A 252 11.21 -26.68 13.29
C LEU A 252 12.40 -25.71 13.42
N PHE A 253 13.48 -25.93 12.66
CA PHE A 253 14.67 -25.09 12.69
C PHE A 253 14.63 -23.93 11.69
N GLN A 254 13.63 -23.90 10.80
CA GLN A 254 13.49 -22.81 9.85
C GLN A 254 12.91 -21.55 10.52
N PRO A 255 13.32 -20.34 10.11
CA PRO A 255 12.70 -19.11 10.56
C PRO A 255 11.24 -19.01 10.10
N MET A 256 10.42 -18.44 10.96
CA MET A 256 9.06 -18.00 10.64
C MET A 256 9.09 -16.52 10.27
N TYR A 257 8.24 -16.14 9.33
CA TYR A 257 8.16 -14.79 8.81
C TYR A 257 6.72 -14.29 8.82
N VAL A 258 6.58 -12.97 8.93
CA VAL A 258 5.37 -12.24 8.56
C VAL A 258 5.58 -11.59 7.19
N GLN A 259 4.54 -11.55 6.35
CA GLN A 259 4.56 -10.80 5.09
C GLN A 259 3.29 -9.99 4.98
N SER A 260 3.42 -8.66 4.83
CA SER A 260 2.26 -7.79 4.71
C SER A 260 1.79 -7.70 3.26
N ILE A 261 0.48 -7.78 3.00
CA ILE A 261 -0.10 -7.34 1.73
C ILE A 261 -1.07 -6.21 2.04
N GLY A 262 -0.77 -5.04 1.48
CA GLY A 262 -1.67 -3.89 1.45
C GLY A 262 -2.41 -3.85 0.12
N ILE A 263 -3.73 -3.71 0.16
CA ILE A 263 -4.55 -3.39 -1.01
C ILE A 263 -5.07 -1.97 -0.80
N ILE A 264 -4.84 -1.09 -1.77
CA ILE A 264 -5.19 0.32 -1.70
C ILE A 264 -6.15 0.63 -2.85
N GLN A 265 -7.24 1.30 -2.54
CA GLN A 265 -8.13 1.89 -3.52
C GLN A 265 -7.72 3.34 -3.76
N GLY A 266 -7.60 3.73 -5.03
CA GLY A 266 -7.48 5.13 -5.40
C GLY A 266 -8.70 5.98 -5.00
N PRO A 267 -8.61 7.30 -5.16
CA PRO A 267 -9.76 8.19 -4.97
C PRO A 267 -10.88 7.85 -5.96
N ASP A 268 -12.14 7.95 -5.51
CA ASP A 268 -13.30 7.85 -6.41
C ASP A 268 -13.97 9.22 -6.56
N LEU A 269 -14.36 9.58 -7.78
CA LEU A 269 -15.22 10.72 -8.06
C LEU A 269 -16.68 10.29 -7.92
N LEU A 270 -17.43 10.95 -7.03
CA LEU A 270 -18.86 10.71 -6.84
C LEU A 270 -19.68 11.51 -7.87
N GLU A 271 -20.93 11.07 -8.10
CA GLU A 271 -21.85 11.71 -9.06
C GLU A 271 -22.10 13.20 -8.75
N ASP A 272 -22.01 13.59 -7.48
CA ASP A 272 -22.18 14.96 -7.01
C ASP A 272 -20.90 15.81 -7.08
N GLY A 273 -19.80 15.27 -7.61
CA GLY A 273 -18.51 15.97 -7.74
C GLY A 273 -17.61 15.87 -6.52
N ARG A 274 -18.08 15.32 -5.39
CA ARG A 274 -17.19 15.03 -4.27
C ARG A 274 -16.18 13.96 -4.65
N VAL A 275 -14.96 14.08 -4.11
CA VAL A 275 -13.92 13.06 -4.26
C VAL A 275 -13.79 12.31 -2.96
N ASP A 276 -14.11 11.02 -2.99
CA ASP A 276 -13.99 10.12 -1.86
C ASP A 276 -12.56 9.61 -1.70
N MET A 277 -11.90 10.08 -0.64
CA MET A 277 -10.54 9.74 -0.23
C MET A 277 -10.53 8.69 0.89
N CYS A 278 -9.36 8.21 1.27
CA CYS A 278 -9.19 7.41 2.49
C CYS A 278 -9.35 8.32 3.72
N GLU A 279 -10.28 8.00 4.63
CA GLU A 279 -10.66 8.87 5.77
C GLU A 279 -9.47 9.31 6.64
N SER A 280 -8.55 8.39 6.94
CA SER A 280 -7.36 8.63 7.75
C SER A 280 -6.09 8.23 6.98
N CYS A 281 -5.99 8.73 5.74
CA CYS A 281 -4.97 8.32 4.78
C CYS A 281 -3.55 8.27 5.41
N PRO A 282 -2.88 7.10 5.43
CA PRO A 282 -1.53 6.98 6.00
C PRO A 282 -0.47 7.61 5.08
N ASP A 283 -0.81 7.85 3.81
CA ASP A 283 0.06 8.41 2.77
C ASP A 283 -0.19 9.92 2.57
N MET A 284 -0.55 10.65 3.63
CA MET A 284 -0.56 12.12 3.59
C MET A 284 0.88 12.66 3.69
N THR A 285 1.15 13.74 2.97
CA THR A 285 2.43 14.45 2.99
C THR A 285 2.24 15.90 3.44
N VAL A 286 3.31 16.51 3.94
CA VAL A 286 3.31 17.93 4.31
C VAL A 286 3.64 18.77 3.07
N TRP A 287 2.75 19.70 2.73
CA TRP A 287 2.95 20.71 1.71
C TRP A 287 2.54 22.08 2.27
N ASP A 288 3.47 23.03 2.28
CA ASP A 288 3.23 24.41 2.76
C ASP A 288 2.48 24.49 4.11
N GLY A 289 2.92 23.68 5.08
CA GLY A 289 2.30 23.63 6.42
C GLY A 289 0.93 22.96 6.48
N LYS A 290 0.48 22.29 5.42
CA LYS A 290 -0.78 21.52 5.34
C LYS A 290 -0.50 20.04 5.12
N LEU A 291 -1.35 19.18 5.68
CA LEU A 291 -1.38 17.77 5.30
C LEU A 291 -2.25 17.59 4.06
N VAL A 292 -1.67 17.02 3.02
CA VAL A 292 -2.33 16.77 1.73
C VAL A 292 -2.15 15.31 1.33
N HIS A 293 -3.14 14.74 0.65
CA HIS A 293 -3.05 13.37 0.16
C HIS A 293 -1.94 13.28 -0.90
N SER A 294 -0.96 12.39 -0.73
CA SER A 294 0.14 12.26 -1.69
C SER A 294 -0.32 11.91 -3.10
N CYS A 295 -1.40 11.14 -3.24
CA CYS A 295 -2.00 10.81 -4.55
C CYS A 295 -2.61 12.01 -5.28
N ARG A 296 -2.94 13.10 -4.56
CA ARG A 296 -3.46 14.35 -5.13
C ARG A 296 -2.48 15.51 -4.98
N MET A 297 -1.21 15.20 -4.74
CA MET A 297 -0.16 16.19 -4.52
C MET A 297 0.06 17.11 -5.73
N ASP A 298 -0.14 16.59 -6.94
CA ASP A 298 0.01 17.38 -8.16
C ASP A 298 -1.01 18.53 -8.25
N GLU A 299 -2.19 18.39 -7.65
CA GLU A 299 -3.17 19.49 -7.57
C GLU A 299 -2.62 20.66 -6.76
N TRP A 300 -2.02 20.36 -5.61
CA TRP A 300 -1.37 21.35 -4.76
C TRP A 300 -0.14 21.96 -5.42
N ARG A 301 0.65 21.16 -6.14
CA ARG A 301 1.85 21.61 -6.83
C ARG A 301 1.54 22.51 -8.04
N LEU A 302 0.46 22.23 -8.77
CA LEU A 302 0.10 22.91 -10.01
C LEU A 302 -0.90 24.06 -9.80
N TYR A 303 -1.84 23.91 -8.87
CA TYR A 303 -2.97 24.81 -8.70
C TYR A 303 -3.09 25.41 -7.28
N GLY A 304 -2.29 24.94 -6.32
CA GLY A 304 -2.23 25.50 -4.96
C GLY A 304 -3.39 25.12 -4.04
N SER A 305 -4.32 24.27 -4.50
CA SER A 305 -5.41 23.70 -3.70
C SER A 305 -5.78 22.32 -4.24
N TYR A 306 -6.67 21.60 -3.55
CA TYR A 306 -7.38 20.52 -4.21
C TYR A 306 -8.21 21.05 -5.37
N VAL A 307 -8.24 20.31 -6.47
CA VAL A 307 -9.15 20.54 -7.57
C VAL A 307 -10.53 20.02 -7.15
N GLN A 308 -11.54 20.84 -7.39
CA GLN A 308 -12.94 20.54 -7.12
C GLN A 308 -13.67 20.27 -8.44
N PRO A 309 -14.10 19.02 -8.67
CA PRO A 309 -15.01 18.69 -9.76
C PRO A 309 -16.40 19.27 -9.47
N GLN A 310 -17.05 19.86 -10.47
CA GLN A 310 -18.42 20.35 -10.40
C GLN A 310 -19.24 19.73 -11.53
N PRO A 311 -20.29 18.96 -11.22
CA PRO A 311 -21.09 18.31 -12.25
C PRO A 311 -21.84 19.35 -13.10
N HIS A 312 -21.98 19.09 -14.40
CA HIS A 312 -22.78 19.91 -15.32
C HIS A 312 -24.29 19.78 -15.03
N LYS A 313 -24.70 18.68 -14.41
CA LYS A 313 -26.07 18.45 -13.94
C LYS A 313 -26.21 18.95 -12.50
N VAL A 314 -27.30 19.65 -12.21
CA VAL A 314 -27.62 20.10 -10.85
C VAL A 314 -27.96 18.88 -10.00
N VAL A 315 -27.11 18.57 -9.03
CA VAL A 315 -27.43 17.63 -7.94
C VAL A 315 -28.01 18.45 -6.79
N GLU A 316 -29.17 18.03 -6.26
CA GLU A 316 -29.75 18.68 -5.08
C GLU A 316 -28.87 18.40 -3.84
N GLY A 317 -28.15 19.41 -3.37
CA GLY A 317 -27.30 19.35 -2.18
C GLY A 317 -26.21 20.42 -2.18
N GLU A 318 -25.73 20.85 -1.01
CA GLU A 318 -24.54 21.70 -0.92
C GLU A 318 -23.29 20.87 -1.28
N LEU A 319 -22.46 21.42 -2.19
CA LEU A 319 -21.13 20.89 -2.47
C LEU A 319 -20.24 21.10 -1.23
N ILE A 320 -19.80 20.01 -0.61
CA ILE A 320 -18.86 20.05 0.51
C ILE A 320 -17.44 20.11 -0.05
N GLU A 321 -16.72 21.20 0.22
CA GLU A 321 -15.33 21.37 -0.21
C GLU A 321 -14.41 20.30 0.40
N ALA A 322 -13.48 19.78 -0.40
CA ALA A 322 -12.36 19.00 0.12
C ALA A 322 -11.45 19.91 0.98
N ALA A 323 -11.58 19.84 2.30
CA ALA A 323 -10.77 20.62 3.22
C ALA A 323 -9.39 19.98 3.43
N ALA A 324 -8.31 20.76 3.33
CA ALA A 324 -6.99 20.34 3.79
C ALA A 324 -6.88 20.47 5.31
N ILE A 325 -6.08 19.60 5.93
CA ILE A 325 -5.90 19.62 7.38
C ILE A 325 -4.70 20.54 7.71
N PRO A 326 -4.89 21.66 8.42
CA PRO A 326 -3.79 22.51 8.84
C PRO A 326 -2.92 21.79 9.88
N VAL A 327 -1.60 21.77 9.69
CA VAL A 327 -0.66 21.05 10.58
C VAL A 327 -0.62 21.66 11.99
N ASN A 328 -1.07 22.91 12.15
CA ASN A 328 -0.95 23.67 13.40
C ASN A 328 -2.28 24.07 14.06
N GLY A 329 -3.42 23.48 13.69
CA GLY A 329 -4.71 23.66 14.41
C GLY A 329 -5.17 25.09 14.69
N ARG A 330 -4.56 26.10 14.07
CA ARG A 330 -4.95 27.51 14.14
C ARG A 330 -5.24 27.95 12.73
N GLU A 331 -6.51 28.15 12.44
CA GLU A 331 -6.88 29.07 11.39
C GLU A 331 -6.16 30.40 11.67
N PRO A 332 -5.58 31.05 10.65
CA PRO A 332 -5.20 32.44 10.82
C PRO A 332 -6.47 33.21 11.22
N SER A 333 -6.43 33.83 12.39
CA SER A 333 -7.49 34.75 12.83
C SER A 333 -7.80 35.69 11.67
N PRO A 334 -9.07 35.83 11.26
CA PRO A 334 -9.43 36.88 10.33
C PRO A 334 -9.05 38.20 11.01
N ASN A 335 -8.14 38.95 10.39
CA ASN A 335 -7.91 40.35 10.72
C ASN A 335 -8.97 41.20 10.01
#